data_AF-A0A533SFG4-F1
#
_entry.id   AF-A0A533SFG4-F1
#
_cell.length_a   1.000
_cell.length_b   1.000
_cell.length_c   1.000
_cell.angle_alpha   90.00
_cell.angle_beta   90.00
_cell.angle_gamma   90.00
#
_symmetry.space_group_name_H-M   'P 1'
#
loop_
_entity.id
_entity.type
_entity.pdbx_description
1 polymer ?
#
loop_
_entity_poly.entity_id
_entity_poly.type
_entity_poly.pdbx_seq_one_letter_code
_entity_poly.pdbx_strand_id
1 'polypeptide(L)'
;MNSWLVFLHVLAVFGFLMAHGVSVAVALTLRKERRVERIRALLALSGGAVGILDASILILLLTGVVNGFIGHWWGRLWIWLSLGLLIFISVYMSTSATNFYHQVRKAVGEPYML
;
A
#
# COMPACT_ATOMS: atom_id res chain seq x y z
N MET A 1 14.65 -24.15 -0.58
CA MET A 1 13.72 -23.09 -0.11
C MET A 1 14.33 -22.44 1.12
N ASN A 2 14.59 -21.13 1.08
CA ASN A 2 15.15 -20.42 2.24
C ASN A 2 14.00 -19.98 3.14
N SER A 3 13.76 -20.69 4.24
CA SER A 3 12.63 -20.44 5.15
C SER A 3 12.57 -19.00 5.65
N TRP A 4 13.73 -18.35 5.81
CA TRP A 4 13.81 -16.95 6.20
C TRP A 4 13.26 -15.98 5.15
N LEU A 5 13.53 -16.21 3.86
CA LEU A 5 13.00 -15.35 2.78
C LEU A 5 11.49 -15.49 2.63
N VAL A 6 10.98 -16.72 2.78
CA VAL A 6 9.52 -16.96 2.78
C VAL A 6 8.88 -16.28 4.00
N PHE A 7 9.49 -16.38 5.17
CA PHE A 7 9.04 -15.69 6.37
C PHE A 7 8.98 -14.18 6.17
N LEU A 8 10.05 -13.55 5.66
CA LEU A 8 10.07 -12.11 5.37
C LEU A 8 9.01 -11.70 4.35
N HIS A 9 8.80 -12.51 3.31
CA HIS A 9 7.77 -12.26 2.30
C HIS A 9 6.37 -12.26 2.92
N VAL A 10 6.05 -13.27 3.73
CA VAL A 10 4.76 -13.38 4.42
C VAL A 10 4.60 -12.28 5.48
N LEU A 11 5.66 -11.95 6.21
CA LEU A 11 5.65 -10.84 7.18
C LEU A 11 5.36 -9.51 6.49
N ALA A 12 5.93 -9.28 5.31
CA ALA A 12 5.65 -8.08 4.51
C ALA A 12 4.20 -8.04 4.03
N VAL A 13 3.59 -9.19 3.68
CA VAL A 13 2.15 -9.26 3.40
C VAL A 13 1.34 -8.81 4.61
N PHE A 14 1.66 -9.29 5.81
CA PHE A 14 0.94 -8.88 7.03
C PHE A 14 1.12 -7.39 7.34
N GLY A 15 2.36 -6.87 7.22
CA GLY A 15 2.65 -5.46 7.40
C GLY A 15 1.85 -4.58 6.43
N PHE A 16 1.80 -5.00 5.16
CA PHE A 16 0.99 -4.35 4.13
C PHE A 16 -0.50 -4.38 4.50
N LEU A 17 -1.07 -5.54 4.84
CA LEU A 17 -2.49 -5.67 5.16
C LEU A 17 -2.89 -4.84 6.39
N MET A 18 -2.04 -4.77 7.41
CA MET A 18 -2.30 -3.94 8.60
C MET A 18 -2.31 -2.45 8.26
N ALA A 19 -1.28 -1.97 7.57
CA ALA A 19 -1.22 -0.56 7.17
C ALA A 19 -2.33 -0.20 6.17
N HIS A 20 -2.68 -1.13 5.28
CA HIS A 20 -3.78 -0.96 4.33
C HIS A 20 -5.12 -0.86 5.05
N GLY A 21 -5.35 -1.70 6.06
CA GLY A 21 -6.53 -1.65 6.91
C GLY A 21 -6.70 -0.29 7.59
N VAL A 22 -5.61 0.32 8.09
CA VAL A 22 -5.64 1.67 8.66
C VAL A 22 -6.05 2.70 7.61
N SER A 23 -5.46 2.67 6.40
CA SER A 23 -5.83 3.60 5.31
C SER A 23 -7.29 3.43 4.87
N VAL A 24 -7.80 2.20 4.82
CA VAL A 24 -9.21 1.93 4.50
C VAL A 24 -10.13 2.47 5.61
N ALA A 25 -9.80 2.23 6.87
CA ALA A 25 -10.56 2.76 8.01
C ALA A 25 -10.58 4.29 8.01
N VAL A 26 -9.45 4.94 7.73
CA VAL A 26 -9.38 6.39 7.55
C VAL A 26 -10.28 6.84 6.41
N ALA A 27 -10.17 6.25 5.22
CA ALA A 27 -10.98 6.63 4.06
C ALA A 27 -12.50 6.52 4.31
N LEU A 28 -12.93 5.45 4.98
CA LEU A 28 -14.34 5.24 5.33
C LEU A 28 -14.82 6.24 6.40
N THR A 29 -13.97 6.59 7.36
CA THR A 29 -14.29 7.56 8.41
C THR A 29 -14.36 8.97 7.86
N LEU A 30 -13.42 9.33 6.96
CA LEU A 30 -13.33 10.64 6.30
C LEU A 30 -14.63 10.98 5.55
N ARG A 31 -15.30 10.00 4.95
CA ARG A 31 -16.58 10.18 4.24
C ARG A 31 -17.72 10.67 5.14
N LYS A 32 -17.63 10.43 6.45
CA LYS A 32 -18.68 10.78 7.43
C LYS A 32 -18.31 12.00 8.28
N GLU A 33 -17.03 12.30 8.41
CA GLU A 33 -16.55 13.38 9.26
C GLU A 33 -16.67 14.74 8.55
N ARG A 34 -17.14 15.75 9.29
CA ARG A 34 -17.27 17.13 8.78
C ARG A 34 -16.42 18.14 9.54
N ARG A 35 -15.87 17.76 10.70
CA ARG A 35 -14.99 18.64 11.48
C ARG A 35 -13.59 18.66 10.89
N VAL A 36 -13.14 19.85 10.54
CA VAL A 36 -11.85 20.09 9.86
C VAL A 36 -10.69 19.56 10.69
N GLU A 37 -10.70 19.76 12.02
CA GLU A 37 -9.64 19.32 12.91
C GLU A 37 -9.49 17.80 12.91
N ARG A 38 -10.62 17.07 12.88
CA ARG A 38 -10.62 15.61 12.82
C ARG A 38 -10.20 15.08 11.46
N ILE A 39 -10.61 15.75 10.38
CA ILE A 39 -10.16 15.41 9.02
C ILE A 39 -8.64 15.55 8.93
N ARG A 40 -8.05 16.62 9.45
CA ARG A 40 -6.59 16.81 9.48
C ARG A 40 -5.87 15.71 10.27
N ALA A 41 -6.38 15.34 11.45
CA ALA A 41 -5.81 14.25 12.23
C ALA A 41 -5.85 12.90 11.49
N LEU A 42 -6.97 12.60 10.81
CA LEU A 42 -7.13 11.40 9.99
C LEU A 42 -6.16 11.40 8.80
N LEU A 43 -5.97 12.54 8.14
CA LEU A 43 -5.03 12.69 7.03
C LEU A 43 -3.57 12.49 7.48
N ALA A 44 -3.20 12.99 8.65
CA ALA A 44 -1.88 12.78 9.24
C ALA A 44 -1.64 11.30 9.58
N LEU A 45 -2.64 10.63 10.17
CA LEU A 45 -2.59 9.20 10.46
C LEU A 45 -2.42 8.36 9.18
N SER A 46 -3.20 8.68 8.14
CA SER A 46 -3.06 8.00 6.84
C SER A 46 -1.68 8.25 6.20
N GLY A 47 -1.11 9.45 6.36
CA GLY A 47 0.23 9.76 5.86
C GLY A 47 1.30 8.85 6.47
N GLY A 48 1.25 8.60 7.78
CA GLY A 48 2.14 7.64 8.44
C GLY A 48 1.93 6.19 7.99
N ALA A 49 0.66 5.79 7.79
CA ALA A 49 0.33 4.44 7.30
C ALA A 49 0.83 4.18 5.87
N VAL A 50 0.82 5.20 5.00
CA VAL A 50 1.33 5.09 3.61
C VAL A 50 2.82 4.76 3.58
N GLY A 51 3.63 5.35 4.46
CA GLY A 51 5.05 4.98 4.53
C GLY A 51 5.28 3.50 4.85
N ILE A 52 4.47 2.93 5.74
CA ILE A 52 4.54 1.50 6.10
C ILE A 52 4.03 0.63 4.94
N LEU A 53 2.98 1.05 4.24
CA LEU A 53 2.46 0.39 3.04
C LEU A 53 3.53 0.26 1.97
N ASP A 54 4.19 1.37 1.63
CA ASP A 54 5.20 1.42 0.57
C ASP A 54 6.42 0.56 0.92
N ALA A 55 6.88 0.65 2.16
CA ALA A 55 7.97 -0.21 2.66
C ALA A 55 7.59 -1.69 2.59
N SER A 56 6.35 -2.04 2.98
CA SER A 56 5.87 -3.42 2.97
C SER A 56 5.74 -3.98 1.55
N ILE A 57 5.19 -3.19 0.61
CA ILE A 57 5.12 -3.57 -0.82
C ILE A 57 6.54 -3.79 -1.37
N LEU A 58 7.48 -2.89 -1.07
CA LEU A 58 8.84 -3.01 -1.56
C LEU A 58 9.51 -4.30 -1.06
N ILE A 59 9.40 -4.60 0.23
CA ILE A 59 9.95 -5.83 0.82
C ILE A 59 9.28 -7.07 0.20
N LEU A 60 7.95 -7.05 0.06
CA LEU A 60 7.18 -8.13 -0.56
C LEU A 60 7.65 -8.38 -1.99
N LEU A 61 7.80 -7.32 -2.79
CA LEU A 61 8.25 -7.42 -4.18
C LEU A 61 9.68 -7.98 -4.26
N LEU A 62 10.61 -7.42 -3.50
CA LEU A 62 12.01 -7.84 -3.50
C LEU A 62 12.16 -9.30 -3.09
N THR A 63 11.53 -9.70 -1.98
CA THR A 63 11.59 -11.08 -1.50
C THR A 63 10.90 -12.06 -2.46
N GLY A 64 9.81 -11.63 -3.12
CA GLY A 64 9.13 -12.42 -4.15
C GLY A 64 9.99 -12.65 -5.40
N VAL A 65 10.62 -11.59 -5.89
CA VAL A 65 11.55 -11.64 -7.04
C VAL A 65 12.75 -12.54 -6.73
N VAL A 66 13.38 -12.38 -5.57
CA VAL A 66 14.51 -13.22 -5.13
C VAL A 66 14.09 -14.69 -5.03
N ASN A 67 12.93 -14.98 -4.44
CA ASN A 67 12.40 -16.35 -4.37
C ASN A 67 12.11 -16.93 -5.77
N GLY A 68 11.62 -16.11 -6.70
CA GLY A 68 11.40 -16.51 -8.10
C GLY A 68 12.70 -16.96 -8.80
N PHE A 69 13.81 -16.25 -8.55
CA PHE A 69 15.14 -16.64 -9.06
C PHE A 69 15.64 -17.92 -8.41
N ILE A 70 15.61 -18.02 -7.08
CA ILE A 70 16.06 -19.22 -6.35
C ILE A 70 15.23 -20.45 -6.72
N GLY A 71 13.92 -20.27 -6.93
CA GLY A 71 13.00 -21.33 -7.32
C GLY A 71 13.02 -21.67 -8.81
N HIS A 72 13.71 -20.90 -9.66
CA HIS A 72 13.67 -21.00 -11.12
C HIS A 72 12.23 -20.96 -11.69
N TRP A 73 11.36 -20.12 -11.14
CA TRP A 73 9.94 -20.10 -11.47
C TRP A 73 9.55 -19.16 -12.62
N TRP A 74 10.51 -18.41 -13.17
CA TRP A 74 10.27 -17.42 -14.23
C TRP A 74 9.70 -17.99 -15.54
N GLY A 75 9.85 -19.29 -15.79
CA GLY A 75 9.18 -19.97 -16.91
C GLY A 75 7.70 -20.29 -16.67
N ARG A 76 7.17 -20.02 -15.46
CA ARG A 76 5.79 -20.36 -15.09
C ARG A 76 4.91 -19.12 -15.15
N LEU A 77 3.77 -19.26 -15.84
CA LEU A 77 2.80 -18.17 -16.03
C LEU A 77 2.30 -17.56 -14.71
N TRP A 78 2.18 -18.33 -13.63
CA TRP A 78 1.66 -17.83 -12.36
C TRP A 78 2.55 -16.74 -11.73
N ILE A 79 3.87 -16.76 -11.96
CA ILE A 79 4.77 -15.69 -11.48
C ILE A 79 4.41 -14.38 -12.17
N TRP A 80 4.29 -14.42 -13.50
CA TRP A 80 3.96 -13.26 -14.32
C TRP A 80 2.58 -12.71 -14.01
N LEU A 81 1.58 -13.60 -13.85
CA LEU A 81 0.24 -13.19 -13.43
C LEU A 81 0.25 -12.52 -12.06
N SER A 82 0.96 -13.08 -11.08
CA SER A 82 1.05 -12.51 -9.74
C SER A 82 1.76 -11.15 -9.74
N LEU A 83 2.87 -11.02 -10.47
CA LEU A 83 3.63 -9.78 -10.58
C LEU A 83 2.82 -8.70 -11.31
N GLY A 84 2.22 -9.07 -12.45
CA GLY A 84 1.39 -8.18 -13.25
C GLY A 84 0.17 -7.68 -12.46
N LEU A 85 -0.49 -8.59 -11.73
CA LEU A 85 -1.62 -8.23 -10.87
C LEU A 85 -1.20 -7.28 -9.74
N LEU A 86 -0.09 -7.58 -9.05
CA LEU A 86 0.44 -6.72 -8.00
C LEU A 86 0.73 -5.31 -8.51
N ILE A 87 1.45 -5.20 -9.63
CA ILE A 87 1.81 -3.91 -10.24
C ILE A 87 0.54 -3.17 -10.67
N PHE A 88 -0.37 -3.84 -11.39
CA PHE A 88 -1.60 -3.25 -11.89
C PHE A 88 -2.46 -2.68 -10.75
N ILE A 89 -2.72 -3.48 -9.71
CA ILE A 89 -3.53 -3.05 -8.57
C ILE A 89 -2.83 -1.92 -7.81
N SER A 90 -1.51 -2.01 -7.62
CA SER A 90 -0.74 -0.98 -6.89
C SER A 90 -0.84 0.38 -7.60
N VAL A 91 -0.67 0.41 -8.92
CA VAL A 91 -0.80 1.63 -9.72
C VAL A 91 -2.23 2.16 -9.70
N TYR A 92 -3.22 1.28 -9.91
CA TYR A 92 -4.63 1.67 -9.90
C TYR A 92 -5.05 2.28 -8.55
N MET A 93 -4.65 1.66 -7.45
CA MET A 93 -4.96 2.15 -6.11
C MET A 93 -4.19 3.43 -5.79
N SER A 94 -2.92 3.53 -6.15
CA SER A 94 -2.10 4.72 -5.90
C SER A 94 -2.70 5.95 -6.60
N THR A 95 -3.04 5.82 -7.88
CA THR A 95 -3.67 6.92 -8.65
C THR A 95 -5.05 7.30 -8.09
N SER A 96 -5.88 6.32 -7.74
CA SER A 96 -7.21 6.56 -7.17
C SER A 96 -7.15 7.23 -5.80
N ALA A 97 -6.27 6.76 -4.92
CA ALA A 97 -6.09 7.30 -3.58
C ALA A 97 -5.53 8.73 -3.61
N THR A 98 -4.50 8.95 -4.43
CA THR A 98 -3.88 10.25 -4.66
C THR A 98 -4.95 11.29 -5.02
N ASN A 99 -5.74 11.04 -6.07
CA ASN A 99 -6.80 11.95 -6.50
C ASN A 99 -7.82 12.28 -5.39
N PHE A 100 -8.24 11.27 -4.63
CA PHE A 100 -9.18 11.46 -3.52
C PHE A 100 -8.56 12.31 -2.40
N TYR A 101 -7.38 11.94 -1.90
CA TYR A 101 -6.74 12.62 -0.77
C TYR A 101 -6.28 14.05 -1.12
N HIS A 102 -5.89 14.33 -2.37
CA HIS A 102 -5.59 15.70 -2.81
C HIS A 102 -6.81 16.60 -2.73
N GLN A 103 -7.98 16.14 -3.20
CA GLN A 103 -9.21 16.92 -3.12
C GLN A 103 -9.59 17.22 -1.67
N VAL A 104 -9.45 16.24 -0.76
CA VAL A 104 -9.74 16.47 0.66
C VAL A 104 -8.74 17.44 1.27
N ARG A 105 -7.43 17.28 1.04
CA ARG A 105 -6.39 18.19 1.55
C ARG A 105 -6.61 19.63 1.08
N LYS A 106 -6.94 19.81 -0.19
CA LYS A 106 -7.30 21.11 -0.77
C LYS A 106 -8.51 21.74 -0.07
N ALA A 107 -9.54 20.94 0.24
CA ALA A 107 -10.75 21.42 0.92
C ALA A 107 -10.50 21.86 2.38
N VAL A 108 -9.52 21.27 3.07
CA VAL A 108 -9.17 21.62 4.46
C VAL A 108 -7.96 22.55 4.60
N GLY A 109 -7.43 23.07 3.48
CA GLY A 109 -6.30 23.99 3.45
C GLY A 109 -4.96 23.37 3.89
N GLU A 110 -4.81 22.04 3.79
CA GLU A 110 -3.56 21.34 4.10
C GLU A 110 -2.64 21.27 2.86
N PRO A 111 -1.31 21.17 3.04
CA PRO A 111 -0.38 20.98 1.95
C PRO A 111 -0.73 19.75 1.10
N TYR A 112 -0.85 19.96 -0.19
CA TYR A 112 -1.09 18.90 -1.17
C TYR A 112 0.03 18.96 -2.22
N MET A 113 0.55 17.80 -2.62
CA MET A 113 1.45 17.73 -3.76
C MET A 113 0.61 17.91 -5.04
N LEU A 114 1.13 18.64 -6.03
CA LEU A 114 0.50 18.85 -7.33
C LEU A 114 0.90 17.74 -8.30
#